data_AF-A0A1X9PJZ3-F1
#
_entry.id   AF-A0A1X9PJZ3-F1
#
_cell.length_a   1.000
_cell.length_b   1.000
_cell.length_c   1.000
_cell.angle_alpha   90.00
_cell.angle_beta   90.00
_cell.angle_gamma   90.00
#
_symmetry.space_group_name_H-M   'P 1'
#
loop_
_entity.id
_entity.type
_entity.pdbx_description
1 polymer ?
#
loop_
_entity_poly.entity_id
_entity_poly.type
_entity_poly.pdbx_seq_one_letter_code
_entity_poly.pdbx_strand_id
1 'polypeptide(L)'
;MGQKINPLGFRLGTTQDHHSLWFAQPKNDSEGLEEDQKIRDSIKNYVQKNRQKNVQKNRRIDSDLSGIARIEIQKTIDLIKVRIYLAFPIVLKESPMAALQMNLQKEFHCVNRKLEIATTRIAKPYVNPIILAQYIAVQLKHRVPFRKAMKRAIEKTKKAKIKSDKEKTKMDEMD
;
A
#
# COMPACT_ATOMS: atom_id res chain seq x y z
N MET A 1 -0.25 24.72 23.81
CA MET A 1 -0.19 23.40 23.14
C MET A 1 0.77 23.50 21.95
N GLY A 2 1.79 22.65 21.86
CA GLY A 2 2.78 22.70 20.77
C GLY A 2 2.32 21.91 19.55
N GLN A 3 2.46 22.51 18.36
CA GLN A 3 2.22 21.82 17.09
C GLN A 3 3.45 20.95 16.75
N LYS A 4 3.22 19.69 16.37
CA LYS A 4 4.29 18.77 15.94
C LYS A 4 4.31 18.67 14.42
N ILE A 5 5.52 18.63 13.85
CA ILE A 5 5.73 18.41 12.41
C ILE A 5 5.47 16.95 12.02
N ASN A 6 5.02 16.72 10.79
CA ASN A 6 4.90 15.38 10.24
C ASN A 6 6.30 14.77 10.02
N PRO A 7 6.66 13.66 10.68
CA PRO A 7 7.99 13.07 10.56
C PRO A 7 8.30 12.56 9.16
N LEU A 8 7.28 12.20 8.36
CA LEU A 8 7.51 11.77 6.98
C LEU A 8 8.04 12.93 6.14
N GLY A 9 7.41 14.10 6.24
CA GLY A 9 7.85 15.32 5.56
C GLY A 9 9.21 15.81 6.07
N PHE A 10 9.43 15.76 7.38
CA PHE A 10 10.69 16.18 8.01
C PHE A 10 11.91 15.36 7.55
N ARG A 11 11.70 14.12 7.09
CA ARG A 11 12.78 13.20 6.67
C ARG A 11 12.89 13.03 5.14
N LEU A 12 12.11 13.78 4.36
CA LEU A 12 12.19 13.74 2.90
C LEU A 12 13.57 14.19 2.43
N GLY A 13 14.18 13.45 1.50
CA GLY A 13 15.50 13.76 0.93
C GLY A 13 16.70 13.37 1.79
N THR A 14 16.48 12.79 2.99
CA THR A 14 17.56 12.27 3.84
C THR A 14 17.41 10.76 4.06
N THR A 15 16.42 10.35 4.86
CA THR A 15 16.16 8.94 5.16
C THR A 15 14.92 8.42 4.44
N GLN A 16 14.03 9.31 3.96
CA GLN A 16 12.79 8.92 3.30
C GLN A 16 12.73 9.45 1.87
N ASP A 17 12.41 8.55 0.94
CA ASP A 17 12.21 8.86 -0.47
C ASP A 17 10.78 9.31 -0.78
N HIS A 18 10.63 9.98 -1.92
CA HIS A 18 9.34 10.33 -2.48
C HIS A 18 8.58 9.09 -2.97
N HIS A 19 7.26 9.09 -2.79
CA HIS A 19 6.38 8.04 -3.30
C HIS A 19 5.94 8.26 -4.76
N SER A 20 6.19 9.44 -5.32
CA SER A 20 6.03 9.73 -6.74
C SER A 20 7.38 10.23 -7.24
N LEU A 21 7.97 9.51 -8.18
CA LEU A 21 9.29 9.76 -8.75
C LEU A 21 9.10 10.10 -10.22
N TRP A 22 8.94 11.37 -10.52
CA TRP A 22 8.82 11.89 -11.88
C TRP A 22 9.17 13.38 -11.90
N PHE A 23 9.35 13.90 -13.10
CA PHE A 23 9.65 15.30 -13.34
C PHE A 23 8.77 15.80 -14.48
N ALA A 24 8.20 16.99 -14.35
CA ALA A 24 7.59 17.71 -15.46
C ALA A 24 7.98 19.19 -15.39
N GLN A 25 7.58 19.94 -16.42
CA GLN A 25 7.77 21.38 -16.43
C GLN A 25 6.71 22.04 -15.53
N PRO A 26 7.00 23.20 -14.91
CA PRO A 26 6.08 23.90 -14.01
C PRO A 26 4.65 24.10 -14.56
N LYS A 27 4.51 24.26 -15.88
CA LYS A 27 3.22 24.41 -16.55
C LYS A 27 2.36 23.14 -16.56
N ASN A 28 3.00 21.96 -16.55
CA ASN A 28 2.37 20.65 -16.68
C ASN A 28 2.42 19.85 -15.37
N ASP A 29 3.06 20.37 -14.32
CA ASP A 29 3.18 19.72 -13.02
C ASP A 29 1.81 19.46 -12.37
N SER A 30 0.86 20.39 -12.53
CA SER A 30 -0.49 20.24 -11.98
C SER A 30 -1.24 19.08 -12.62
N GLU A 31 -1.16 18.93 -13.95
CA GLU A 31 -1.79 17.84 -14.69
C GLU A 31 -1.18 16.49 -14.26
N GLY A 32 0.15 16.42 -14.12
CA GLY A 32 0.84 15.23 -13.64
C GLY A 32 0.44 14.83 -12.21
N LEU A 33 0.15 15.80 -11.34
CA LEU A 33 -0.33 15.55 -9.98
C LEU A 33 -1.78 15.06 -9.96
N GLU A 34 -2.65 15.64 -10.79
CA GLU A 34 -4.03 15.18 -10.93
C GLU A 34 -4.10 13.74 -11.46
N GLU A 35 -3.27 13.40 -12.44
CA GLU A 35 -3.12 12.03 -12.92
C GLU A 35 -2.73 11.08 -11.78
N ASP A 36 -1.72 11.45 -10.98
CA ASP A 36 -1.26 10.64 -9.84
C ASP A 36 -2.39 10.40 -8.83
N GLN A 37 -3.18 11.43 -8.53
CA GLN A 37 -4.30 11.33 -7.61
C GLN A 37 -5.38 10.41 -8.15
N LYS A 38 -5.76 10.56 -9.42
CA LYS A 38 -6.73 9.68 -10.10
C LYS A 38 -6.26 8.23 -10.09
N ILE A 39 -4.97 7.95 -10.39
CA ILE A 39 -4.40 6.60 -10.34
C ILE A 39 -4.53 6.01 -8.93
N ARG A 40 -4.12 6.77 -7.90
CA ARG A 40 -4.16 6.32 -6.50
C ARG A 40 -5.58 6.02 -6.05
N ASP A 41 -6.54 6.84 -6.44
CA ASP A 41 -7.94 6.68 -6.05
C ASP A 41 -8.62 5.53 -6.81
N SER A 42 -8.37 5.38 -8.10
CA SER A 42 -8.85 4.24 -8.89
C SER A 42 -8.33 2.91 -8.33
N ILE A 43 -7.06 2.83 -7.92
CA ILE A 43 -6.51 1.64 -7.26
C ILE A 43 -7.22 1.37 -5.93
N LYS A 44 -7.36 2.37 -5.06
CA LYS A 44 -8.05 2.21 -3.76
C LYS A 44 -9.49 1.74 -3.95
N ASN A 45 -10.22 2.38 -4.86
CA ASN A 45 -11.61 2.07 -5.17
C ASN A 45 -11.76 0.65 -5.71
N TYR A 46 -10.85 0.23 -6.59
CA TYR A 46 -10.87 -1.11 -7.13
C TYR A 46 -10.64 -2.18 -6.06
N VAL A 47 -9.64 -1.97 -5.18
CA VAL A 47 -9.38 -2.89 -4.07
C VAL A 47 -10.57 -2.96 -3.10
N GLN A 48 -11.24 -1.84 -2.85
CA GLN A 48 -12.45 -1.80 -2.03
C GLN A 48 -13.63 -2.54 -2.68
N LYS A 49 -13.86 -2.37 -3.99
CA LYS A 49 -14.93 -3.08 -4.73
C LYS A 49 -14.69 -4.59 -4.76
N ASN A 50 -13.47 -5.02 -5.04
CA ASN A 50 -13.13 -6.45 -5.06
C ASN A 50 -13.20 -7.09 -3.67
N ARG A 51 -12.95 -6.32 -2.61
CA ARG A 51 -13.18 -6.76 -1.24
C ARG A 51 -14.66 -7.06 -0.99
N GLN A 52 -15.58 -6.17 -1.38
CA GLN A 52 -17.03 -6.36 -1.18
C GLN A 52 -17.54 -7.64 -1.86
N LYS A 53 -17.04 -7.96 -3.05
CA LYS A 53 -17.40 -9.18 -3.79
C LYS A 53 -16.94 -10.47 -3.08
N ASN A 54 -15.77 -10.46 -2.43
CA ASN A 54 -15.21 -11.63 -1.74
C ASN A 54 -15.78 -11.86 -0.33
N VAL A 55 -16.25 -10.80 0.34
CA VAL A 55 -16.87 -10.88 1.67
C VAL A 55 -18.15 -11.73 1.66
N GLN A 56 -18.87 -11.79 0.53
CA GLN A 56 -20.06 -12.64 0.38
C GLN A 56 -19.75 -14.14 0.37
N LYS A 57 -18.49 -14.55 0.12
CA LYS A 57 -18.11 -15.97 -0.01
C LYS A 57 -17.42 -16.56 1.21
N ASN A 58 -16.74 -15.79 2.07
CA ASN A 58 -16.02 -16.32 3.24
C ASN A 58 -15.90 -15.29 4.38
N ARG A 59 -16.58 -15.58 5.50
CA ARG A 59 -16.76 -14.74 6.70
C ARG A 59 -15.55 -14.76 7.64
N ARG A 60 -14.32 -14.61 7.14
CA ARG A 60 -13.10 -14.52 8.00
C ARG A 60 -12.68 -13.06 8.20
N ILE A 61 -12.40 -12.69 9.46
CA ILE A 61 -12.03 -11.34 9.92
C ILE A 61 -10.77 -10.78 9.23
N ASP A 62 -9.91 -11.65 8.67
CA ASP A 62 -8.70 -11.24 7.96
C ASP A 62 -8.98 -10.71 6.53
N SER A 63 -10.19 -10.93 5.97
CA SER A 63 -10.59 -10.39 4.66
C SER A 63 -10.95 -8.91 4.70
N ASP A 64 -11.00 -8.31 5.90
CA ASP A 64 -11.39 -6.92 6.12
C ASP A 64 -10.25 -5.90 5.99
N LEU A 65 -9.01 -6.36 5.79
CA LEU A 65 -7.88 -5.46 5.59
C LEU A 65 -7.70 -5.19 4.09
N SER A 66 -7.74 -3.90 3.71
CA SER A 66 -7.38 -3.46 2.36
C SER A 66 -5.92 -3.83 2.03
N GLY A 67 -5.05 -3.86 3.05
CA GLY A 67 -3.72 -4.44 2.94
C GLY A 67 -2.76 -3.67 2.03
N ILE A 68 -3.19 -2.53 1.47
CA ILE A 68 -2.32 -1.61 0.74
C ILE A 68 -1.47 -0.86 1.76
N ALA A 69 -0.16 -0.96 1.60
CA ALA A 69 0.80 -0.27 2.44
C ALA A 69 1.29 1.03 1.81
N ARG A 70 1.75 0.96 0.55
CA ARG A 70 2.24 2.11 -0.19
C ARG A 70 2.04 1.90 -1.68
N ILE A 71 1.88 2.99 -2.41
CA ILE A 71 1.80 3.03 -3.87
C ILE A 71 2.91 3.96 -4.33
N GLU A 72 3.85 3.41 -5.06
CA GLU A 72 4.93 4.16 -5.70
C GLU A 72 4.59 4.35 -7.18
N ILE A 73 4.69 5.58 -7.66
CA ILE A 73 4.45 5.93 -9.06
C ILE A 73 5.77 6.44 -9.63
N GLN A 74 6.20 5.85 -10.73
CA GLN A 74 7.37 6.32 -11.48
C GLN A 74 6.89 6.64 -12.89
N LYS A 75 7.14 7.88 -13.36
CA LYS A 75 6.81 8.25 -14.74
C LYS A 75 8.09 8.47 -15.53
N THR A 76 8.14 7.82 -16.67
CA THR A 76 9.09 8.09 -17.76
C THR A 76 8.29 8.63 -18.95
N ILE A 77 8.96 9.04 -20.02
CA ILE A 77 8.33 9.69 -21.18
C ILE A 77 7.22 8.81 -21.78
N ASP A 78 7.53 7.52 -21.98
CA ASP A 78 6.65 6.57 -22.66
C ASP A 78 5.92 5.62 -21.70
N LEU A 79 6.37 5.54 -20.44
CA LEU A 79 5.94 4.48 -19.53
C LEU A 79 5.70 5.00 -18.12
N ILE A 80 4.53 4.66 -17.58
CA ILE A 80 4.16 4.87 -16.18
C ILE A 80 4.25 3.52 -15.47
N LYS A 81 5.17 3.41 -14.51
CA LYS A 81 5.34 2.24 -13.66
C LYS A 81 4.69 2.49 -12.31
N VAL A 82 3.68 1.69 -11.97
CA VAL A 82 3.00 1.74 -10.68
C VAL A 82 3.39 0.51 -9.87
N ARG A 83 4.09 0.71 -8.75
CA ARG A 83 4.45 -0.36 -7.82
C ARG A 83 3.54 -0.30 -6.61
N ILE A 84 2.72 -1.34 -6.44
CA ILE A 84 1.78 -1.47 -5.33
C ILE A 84 2.37 -2.43 -4.31
N TYR A 85 2.56 -1.96 -3.07
CA TYR A 85 3.06 -2.80 -1.98
C TYR A 85 1.88 -3.29 -1.14
N LEU A 86 1.75 -4.61 -1.06
CA LEU A 86 0.63 -5.29 -0.45
C LEU A 86 1.08 -6.17 0.72
N ALA A 87 0.27 -6.18 1.78
CA ALA A 87 0.37 -7.12 2.89
C ALA A 87 0.04 -8.55 2.45
N PHE A 88 -1.05 -8.68 1.70
CA PHE A 88 -1.67 -9.94 1.32
C PHE A 88 -1.99 -9.90 -0.17
N PRO A 89 -1.15 -10.49 -1.05
CA PRO A 89 -1.32 -10.39 -2.49
C PRO A 89 -2.53 -11.18 -3.01
N ILE A 90 -3.15 -12.02 -2.18
CA ILE A 90 -4.31 -12.85 -2.54
C ILE A 90 -5.48 -12.00 -3.06
N VAL A 91 -5.60 -10.75 -2.62
CA VAL A 91 -6.65 -9.81 -3.06
C VAL A 91 -6.47 -9.37 -4.52
N LEU A 92 -5.24 -9.40 -5.04
CA LEU A 92 -4.88 -8.98 -6.40
C LEU A 92 -4.11 -10.08 -7.15
N LYS A 93 -4.75 -11.25 -7.31
CA LYS A 93 -4.26 -12.27 -8.26
C LYS A 93 -4.33 -11.78 -9.72
N GLU A 94 -3.82 -12.59 -10.65
CA GLU A 94 -3.65 -12.24 -12.07
C GLU A 94 -4.92 -11.74 -12.78
N SER A 95 -6.09 -12.35 -12.53
CA SER A 95 -7.36 -11.92 -13.13
C SER A 95 -7.77 -10.47 -12.75
N PRO A 96 -7.85 -10.09 -11.46
CA PRO A 96 -8.17 -8.71 -11.10
C PRO A 96 -7.08 -7.69 -11.48
N MET A 97 -5.82 -8.11 -11.62
CA MET A 97 -4.74 -7.23 -12.07
C MET A 97 -4.89 -6.79 -13.53
N ALA A 98 -5.22 -7.72 -14.43
CA ALA A 98 -5.48 -7.39 -15.84
C ALA A 98 -6.68 -6.44 -15.97
N ALA A 99 -7.74 -6.67 -15.19
CA ALA A 99 -8.91 -5.79 -15.16
C ALA A 99 -8.58 -4.38 -14.65
N LEU A 100 -7.70 -4.25 -13.65
CA LEU A 100 -7.18 -2.97 -13.20
C LEU A 100 -6.43 -2.22 -14.29
N GLN A 101 -5.52 -2.93 -14.96
CA GLN A 101 -4.72 -2.35 -16.03
C GLN A 101 -5.62 -1.85 -17.15
N MET A 102 -6.64 -2.61 -17.55
CA MET A 102 -7.62 -2.18 -18.54
C MET A 102 -8.45 -0.98 -18.09
N ASN A 103 -8.90 -0.94 -16.83
CA ASN A 103 -9.69 0.19 -16.32
C ASN A 103 -8.85 1.47 -16.28
N LEU A 104 -7.61 1.37 -15.81
CA LEU A 104 -6.69 2.50 -15.79
C LEU A 104 -6.32 2.92 -17.21
N GLN A 105 -6.05 1.99 -18.13
CA GLN A 105 -5.80 2.33 -19.54
C GLN A 105 -7.00 3.03 -20.20
N LYS A 106 -8.24 2.67 -19.83
CA LYS A 106 -9.45 3.34 -20.31
C LYS A 106 -9.63 4.74 -19.71
N GLU A 107 -9.33 4.93 -18.43
CA GLU A 107 -9.43 6.24 -17.78
C GLU A 107 -8.33 7.19 -18.25
N PHE A 108 -7.13 6.66 -18.48
CA PHE A 108 -5.96 7.39 -18.94
C PHE A 108 -5.68 7.04 -20.41
N HIS A 109 -6.60 7.38 -21.33
CA HIS A 109 -6.41 7.35 -22.80
C HIS A 109 -5.24 8.28 -23.23
N CYS A 110 -4.05 8.05 -22.70
CA CYS A 110 -2.82 8.71 -23.07
C CYS A 110 -2.33 7.93 -24.28
N VAL A 111 -2.72 8.40 -25.47
CA VAL A 111 -2.45 7.82 -26.79
C VAL A 111 -1.00 7.33 -26.98
N ASN A 112 -0.05 7.83 -26.18
CA ASN A 112 1.38 7.52 -26.28
C ASN A 112 2.04 6.91 -25.03
N ARG A 113 1.34 6.67 -23.90
CA ARG A 113 1.98 6.16 -22.67
C ARG A 113 1.47 4.79 -22.26
N LYS A 114 2.40 3.84 -22.11
CA LYS A 114 2.10 2.51 -21.57
C LYS A 114 2.01 2.58 -20.04
N LEU A 115 1.14 1.76 -19.47
CA LEU A 115 0.99 1.60 -18.02
C LEU A 115 1.41 0.19 -17.62
N GLU A 116 2.42 0.10 -16.76
CA GLU A 116 2.87 -1.14 -16.14
C GLU A 116 2.55 -1.13 -14.66
N ILE A 117 1.83 -2.15 -14.18
CA ILE A 117 1.48 -2.29 -12.77
C ILE A 117 2.20 -3.51 -12.22
N ALA A 118 3.07 -3.28 -11.23
CA ALA A 118 3.77 -4.32 -10.51
C ALA A 118 3.24 -4.40 -9.07
N THR A 119 2.95 -5.61 -8.59
CA THR A 119 2.61 -5.85 -7.19
C THR A 119 3.79 -6.47 -6.47
N THR A 120 4.11 -5.93 -5.31
CA THR A 120 5.19 -6.44 -4.45
C THR A 120 4.61 -6.81 -3.10
N ARG A 121 5.00 -8.00 -2.61
CA ARG A 121 4.56 -8.48 -1.30
C ARG A 121 5.49 -7.93 -0.23
N ILE A 122 4.91 -7.34 0.81
CA ILE A 122 5.64 -6.99 2.02
C ILE A 122 5.85 -8.27 2.85
N ALA A 123 7.10 -8.59 3.16
CA ALA A 123 7.44 -9.77 3.95
C ALA A 123 6.78 -9.75 5.35
N LYS A 124 6.77 -8.58 6.01
CA LYS A 124 6.28 -8.39 7.39
C LYS A 124 5.19 -7.32 7.45
N PRO A 125 3.91 -7.69 7.23
CA PRO A 125 2.83 -6.71 7.07
C PRO A 125 2.55 -5.92 8.36
N TYR A 126 2.62 -6.56 9.53
CA TYR A 126 2.32 -5.92 10.82
C TYR A 126 3.43 -4.99 11.34
N VAL A 127 4.57 -4.91 10.67
CA VAL A 127 5.60 -3.89 10.96
C VAL A 127 5.23 -2.55 10.32
N ASN A 128 4.49 -2.59 9.21
CA ASN A 128 4.07 -1.37 8.54
C ASN A 128 2.95 -0.66 9.31
N PRO A 129 3.11 0.64 9.63
CA PRO A 129 2.14 1.38 10.44
C PRO A 129 0.76 1.49 9.78
N ILE A 130 0.69 1.57 8.44
CA ILE A 130 -0.59 1.74 7.71
C ILE A 130 -1.43 0.47 7.84
N ILE A 131 -0.81 -0.70 7.67
CA ILE A 131 -1.49 -2.00 7.81
C ILE A 131 -1.92 -2.21 9.27
N LEU A 132 -1.08 -1.82 10.22
CA LEU A 132 -1.40 -1.92 11.65
C LEU A 132 -2.55 -0.98 12.05
N ALA A 133 -2.58 0.24 11.53
CA ALA A 133 -3.66 1.20 11.75
C ALA A 133 -4.98 0.66 11.17
N GLN A 134 -4.96 0.11 9.96
CA GLN A 134 -6.13 -0.56 9.37
C GLN A 134 -6.62 -1.73 10.23
N TYR A 135 -5.70 -2.55 10.77
CA TYR A 135 -6.04 -3.63 11.68
C TYR A 135 -6.79 -3.11 12.91
N ILE A 136 -6.26 -2.07 13.57
CA ILE A 136 -6.90 -1.47 14.75
C ILE A 136 -8.28 -0.89 14.39
N ALA A 137 -8.39 -0.18 13.27
CA ALA A 137 -9.65 0.39 12.79
C ALA A 137 -10.71 -0.69 12.56
N VAL A 138 -10.34 -1.85 11.98
CA VAL A 138 -11.24 -3.00 11.81
C VAL A 138 -11.69 -3.56 13.15
N GLN A 139 -10.79 -3.71 14.13
CA GLN A 139 -11.16 -4.17 15.48
C GLN A 139 -12.15 -3.22 16.16
N LEU A 140 -11.97 -1.91 16.00
CA LEU A 140 -12.88 -0.90 16.55
C LEU A 140 -14.25 -0.92 15.85
N LYS A 141 -14.30 -1.14 14.53
CA LYS A 141 -15.56 -1.35 13.79
C LYS A 141 -16.35 -2.54 14.32
N HIS A 142 -15.65 -3.62 14.67
CA HIS A 142 -16.23 -4.81 15.30
C HIS A 142 -16.49 -4.65 16.82
N ARG A 143 -16.42 -3.42 17.35
CA ARG A 143 -16.68 -3.08 18.76
C ARG A 143 -15.82 -3.83 19.77
N VAL A 144 -14.60 -4.23 19.38
CA VAL A 144 -13.63 -4.81 20.32
C VAL A 144 -13.14 -3.70 21.26
N PRO A 145 -13.02 -3.95 22.59
CA PRO A 145 -12.51 -2.96 23.53
C PRO A 145 -11.14 -2.40 23.11
N PHE A 146 -10.99 -1.07 23.11
CA PHE A 146 -9.81 -0.37 22.60
C PHE A 146 -8.49 -0.89 23.22
N ARG A 147 -8.49 -1.14 24.54
CA ARG A 147 -7.33 -1.70 25.26
C ARG A 147 -6.93 -3.07 24.72
N LYS A 148 -7.91 -3.94 24.41
CA LYS A 148 -7.66 -5.28 23.85
C LYS A 148 -7.15 -5.17 22.41
N ALA A 149 -7.71 -4.28 21.60
CA ALA A 149 -7.26 -4.04 20.23
C ALA A 149 -5.80 -3.56 20.18
N MET A 150 -5.43 -2.60 21.02
CA MET A 150 -4.06 -2.10 21.12
C MET A 150 -3.08 -3.17 21.64
N LYS A 151 -3.45 -3.93 22.68
CA LYS A 151 -2.59 -5.01 23.21
C LYS A 151 -2.30 -6.06 22.12
N ARG A 152 -3.32 -6.45 21.36
CA ARG A 152 -3.18 -7.38 20.21
C ARG A 152 -2.31 -6.80 19.10
N ALA A 153 -2.46 -5.51 18.78
CA ALA A 153 -1.62 -4.84 17.78
C ALA A 153 -0.14 -4.87 18.18
N ILE A 154 0.17 -4.53 19.44
CA ILE A 154 1.53 -4.59 19.98
C ILE A 154 2.06 -6.03 19.93
N GLU A 155 1.27 -7.01 20.34
CA GLU A 155 1.69 -8.42 20.33
C GLU A 155 2.02 -8.92 18.91
N LYS A 156 1.20 -8.57 17.91
CA LYS A 156 1.46 -8.89 16.50
C LYS A 156 2.74 -8.22 15.98
N THR A 157 2.99 -6.96 16.35
CA THR A 157 4.21 -6.24 15.93
C THR A 157 5.46 -6.88 16.55
N LYS A 158 5.42 -7.24 17.84
CA LYS A 158 6.54 -7.89 18.53
C LYS A 158 6.86 -9.24 17.87
N LYS A 159 5.85 -10.07 17.62
CA LYS A 159 6.02 -11.36 16.92
C LYS A 159 6.64 -11.18 15.53
N ALA A 160 6.21 -10.16 14.78
CA ALA A 160 6.77 -9.87 13.46
C ALA A 160 8.23 -9.38 13.52
N LYS A 161 8.62 -8.64 14.57
CA LYS A 161 10.00 -8.16 14.78
C LYS A 161 10.94 -9.26 15.25
N ILE A 162 10.57 -10.08 16.22
CA ILE A 162 11.40 -11.17 16.76
C ILE A 162 11.79 -12.18 15.68
N LYS A 163 10.91 -12.43 14.71
CA LYS A 163 11.23 -13.31 13.57
C LYS A 163 12.37 -12.75 12.71
N SER A 164 12.58 -11.44 12.65
CA SER A 164 13.70 -10.80 11.94
C SER A 164 15.04 -11.11 12.56
N ASP A 165 15.11 -11.00 13.88
CA ASP A 165 16.39 -11.10 14.58
C ASP A 165 16.90 -12.53 14.52
N LYS A 166 15.98 -13.51 14.50
CA LYS A 166 16.27 -14.94 14.28
C LYS A 166 16.58 -15.32 12.83
N GLU A 167 15.99 -14.65 11.85
CA GLU A 167 16.31 -14.88 10.42
C GLU A 167 17.70 -14.31 10.07
N LYS A 168 18.09 -13.18 10.69
CA LYS A 168 19.43 -12.60 10.52
C LYS A 168 20.52 -13.46 11.17
N THR A 169 20.32 -13.88 12.43
CA THR A 169 21.31 -14.76 13.11
C THR A 169 21.54 -16.08 12.39
N LYS A 170 20.52 -16.64 11.70
CA LYS A 170 20.70 -17.86 10.90
C LYS A 170 21.44 -17.65 9.58
N MET A 171 21.43 -16.45 9.02
CA MET A 171 22.25 -16.12 7.85
C MET A 171 23.70 -15.87 8.27
N ASP A 172 23.91 -15.20 9.40
CA ASP A 172 25.25 -14.93 9.93
C ASP A 172 25.97 -16.20 10.48
N GLU A 173 25.25 -17.30 10.74
CA GLU A 173 25.81 -18.61 11.13
C GLU A 173 26.06 -19.55 9.94
N MET A 174 25.71 -19.15 8.71
CA MET A 174 25.88 -19.94 7.48
C MET A 174 27.00 -19.42 6.56
N ASP A 175 27.65 -18.31 6.91
CA ASP A 175 28.86 -17.77 6.30
C ASP A 175 30.08 -18.01 7.21
#